data_AF-A0A0F9D5I5-F1
#
_entry.id   AF-A0A0F9D5I5-F1
#
_cell.length_a   1.000
_cell.length_b   1.000
_cell.length_c   1.000
_cell.angle_alpha   90.00
_cell.angle_beta   90.00
_cell.angle_gamma   90.00
#
_symmetry.space_group_name_H-M   'P 1'
#
loop_
_entity.id
_entity.type
_entity.pdbx_description
1 polymer ?
#
loop_
_entity_poly.entity_id
_entity_poly.type
_entity_poly.pdbx_seq_one_letter_code
_entity_poly.pdbx_strand_id
1 'polypeptide(L)'
;LGMRRQQRLSAVRGRRPFANNRSATLSKAECEPDVSRRLADHLEVKRVWVEQAQDIPPIDTLAEGICLPEPRNVNTNEPPPEFPTWTKKRQEEWIEGQARAIYFCRCHDVENHIVAFHNLWDSTWAIKGFPWDDNPWVFAAEFSLIENTKARAES
;
A
#
# COMPACT_ATOMS: atom_id res chain seq x y z
N LEU A 1 -5.60 62.19 -19.92
CA LEU A 1 -4.50 61.20 -19.98
C LEU A 1 -4.91 59.99 -19.13
N GLY A 2 -5.62 59.03 -19.73
CA GLY A 2 -6.12 57.84 -19.02
C GLY A 2 -5.90 56.61 -19.89
N MET A 3 -4.83 55.87 -19.62
CA MET A 3 -4.51 54.61 -20.30
C MET A 3 -5.48 53.51 -19.83
N ARG A 4 -6.38 53.06 -20.71
CA ARG A 4 -7.14 51.81 -20.52
C ARG A 4 -6.28 50.64 -20.99
N ARG A 5 -5.75 49.85 -20.06
CA ARG A 5 -5.17 48.53 -20.35
C ARG A 5 -6.29 47.53 -20.60
N GLN A 6 -6.41 47.07 -21.85
CA GLN A 6 -7.19 45.87 -22.17
C GLN A 6 -6.37 44.64 -21.75
N GLN A 7 -6.81 43.93 -20.71
CA GLN A 7 -6.31 42.59 -20.40
C GLN A 7 -7.06 41.58 -21.28
N ARG A 8 -6.34 40.94 -22.20
CA ARG A 8 -6.81 39.77 -22.95
C ARG A 8 -6.74 38.56 -22.02
N LEU A 9 -7.90 38.09 -21.58
CA LEU A 9 -8.05 36.77 -20.95
C LEU A 9 -7.91 35.69 -22.03
N SER A 10 -6.77 35.02 -22.05
CA SER A 10 -6.56 33.81 -22.85
C SER A 10 -7.38 32.67 -22.22
N ALA A 11 -8.39 32.19 -22.95
CA ALA A 11 -9.19 31.04 -22.57
C ALA A 11 -8.31 29.78 -22.47
N VAL A 12 -8.05 29.33 -21.24
CA VAL A 12 -7.44 28.03 -20.95
C VAL A 12 -8.46 26.97 -21.35
N ARG A 13 -8.15 26.23 -22.42
CA ARG A 13 -8.94 25.07 -22.87
C ARG A 13 -9.06 24.08 -21.71
N GLY A 14 -10.30 23.90 -21.24
CA GLY A 14 -10.64 22.98 -20.17
C GLY A 14 -10.13 21.57 -20.49
N ARG A 15 -9.28 21.05 -19.60
CA ARG A 15 -8.99 19.62 -19.55
C ARG A 15 -10.31 18.90 -19.27
N ARG A 16 -10.66 17.93 -20.11
CA ARG A 16 -11.82 17.07 -19.87
C ARG A 16 -11.61 16.35 -18.53
N PRO A 17 -12.63 16.24 -17.66
CA PRO A 17 -12.55 15.37 -16.51
C PRO A 17 -12.31 13.94 -16.99
N PHE A 18 -11.26 13.31 -16.48
CA PHE A 18 -11.04 11.88 -16.64
C PHE A 18 -12.22 11.18 -15.95
N ALA A 19 -13.20 10.74 -16.75
CA ALA A 19 -14.29 9.89 -16.28
C ALA A 19 -13.68 8.54 -15.89
N ASN A 20 -13.46 8.36 -14.58
CA ASN A 20 -12.94 7.13 -13.99
C ASN A 20 -14.11 6.12 -13.90
N ASN A 21 -14.59 5.65 -15.06
CA ASN A 21 -15.62 4.62 -15.14
C ASN A 21 -14.97 3.24 -15.05
N ARG A 22 -14.73 2.79 -13.83
CA ARG A 22 -14.69 1.36 -13.46
C ARG A 22 -14.67 1.29 -11.93
N SER A 23 -15.84 1.49 -11.34
CA SER A 23 -16.15 0.88 -10.05
C SER A 23 -16.12 -0.64 -10.26
N ALA A 24 -14.94 -1.23 -10.16
CA ALA A 24 -14.82 -2.65 -9.93
C ALA A 24 -15.48 -2.90 -8.59
N THR A 25 -16.69 -3.46 -8.62
CA THR A 25 -17.27 -4.16 -7.49
C THR A 25 -16.32 -5.30 -7.14
N LEU A 26 -15.34 -4.99 -6.28
CA LEU A 26 -14.54 -5.97 -5.57
C LEU A 26 -15.54 -6.85 -4.82
N SER A 27 -15.70 -8.08 -5.30
CA SER A 27 -16.42 -9.12 -4.59
C SER A 27 -15.82 -9.23 -3.21
N LYS A 28 -16.64 -8.93 -2.20
CA LYS A 28 -16.38 -8.91 -0.76
C LYS A 28 -16.04 -10.30 -0.17
N ALA A 29 -15.50 -11.21 -0.97
CA ALA A 29 -15.68 -12.65 -0.78
C ALA A 29 -14.49 -13.43 -0.21
N GLU A 30 -13.28 -12.86 -0.08
CA GLU A 30 -12.11 -13.68 0.30
C GLU A 30 -11.18 -13.04 1.34
N CYS A 31 -11.74 -12.25 2.25
CA CYS A 31 -11.02 -11.79 3.44
C CYS A 31 -11.90 -11.88 4.70
N GLU A 32 -12.65 -12.97 4.82
CA GLU A 32 -13.17 -13.38 6.12
C GLU A 32 -12.07 -14.25 6.75
N PRO A 33 -11.22 -13.73 7.65
CA PRO A 33 -10.36 -14.59 8.44
C PRO A 33 -11.27 -15.59 9.16
N ASP A 34 -10.97 -16.88 9.08
CA ASP A 34 -11.66 -17.91 9.86
C ASP A 34 -11.30 -17.71 11.35
N VAL A 35 -11.92 -16.71 11.99
CA VAL A 35 -11.69 -16.32 13.39
C VAL A 35 -12.27 -17.34 14.38
N SER A 36 -12.86 -18.43 13.88
CA SER A 36 -13.53 -19.45 14.69
C SER A 36 -12.57 -20.50 15.26
N ARG A 37 -11.30 -20.54 14.85
CA ARG A 37 -10.26 -21.33 15.53
C ARG A 37 -9.50 -20.50 16.55
N ARG A 38 -10.17 -20.16 17.65
CA ARG A 38 -9.53 -19.69 18.88
C ARG A 38 -8.82 -20.86 19.58
N LEU A 39 -7.69 -21.31 19.04
CA LEU A 39 -6.68 -21.93 19.88
C LEU A 39 -5.89 -20.78 20.49
N ALA A 40 -5.81 -20.73 21.82
CA ALA A 40 -4.90 -19.85 22.53
C ALA A 40 -3.47 -20.38 22.27
N ASP A 41 -2.99 -20.15 21.07
CA ASP A 41 -1.65 -20.54 20.69
C ASP A 41 -0.67 -19.71 21.51
N HIS A 42 0.31 -20.38 22.09
CA HIS A 42 1.32 -19.71 22.88
C HIS A 42 2.27 -19.02 21.89
N LEU A 43 2.50 -17.73 22.09
CA LEU A 43 3.45 -16.95 21.29
C LEU A 43 4.76 -16.81 22.05
N GLU A 44 5.86 -17.00 21.33
CA GLU A 44 7.19 -16.67 21.82
C GLU A 44 7.58 -15.29 21.30
N VAL A 45 7.93 -14.36 22.21
CA VAL A 45 8.47 -13.05 21.84
C VAL A 45 9.89 -13.25 21.30
N LYS A 46 10.12 -12.92 20.04
CA LYS A 46 11.44 -13.02 19.40
C LYS A 46 12.25 -11.75 19.58
N ARG A 47 11.60 -10.60 19.48
CA ARG A 47 12.25 -9.30 19.52
C ARG A 47 11.30 -8.25 20.07
N VAL A 48 11.83 -7.30 20.84
CA VAL A 48 11.12 -6.10 21.29
C VAL A 48 12.03 -4.91 21.04
N TRP A 49 11.47 -3.82 20.53
CA TRP A 49 12.20 -2.57 20.31
C TRP A 49 11.27 -1.37 20.46
N VAL A 50 11.87 -0.18 20.39
CA VAL A 50 11.17 1.10 20.48
C VAL A 50 11.44 1.87 19.19
N GLU A 51 10.40 2.37 18.55
CA GLU A 51 10.48 3.19 17.34
C GLU A 51 9.34 4.22 17.31
N GLN A 52 9.39 5.14 16.37
CA GLN A 52 8.28 6.08 16.14
C GLN A 52 7.23 5.43 15.24
N ALA A 53 5.95 5.73 15.47
CA ALA A 53 4.85 5.16 14.70
C ALA A 53 5.00 5.38 13.18
N GLN A 54 5.54 6.53 12.76
CA GLN A 54 5.77 6.88 11.35
C GLN A 54 7.03 6.24 10.75
N ASP A 55 7.92 5.70 11.58
CA ASP A 55 9.16 5.03 11.14
C ASP A 55 8.98 3.52 10.93
N ILE A 56 7.82 2.96 11.29
CA ILE A 56 7.51 1.54 11.13
C ILE A 56 7.56 1.18 9.63
N PRO A 57 8.35 0.18 9.22
CA PRO A 57 8.49 -0.16 7.82
C PRO A 57 7.20 -0.81 7.30
N PRO A 58 6.84 -0.60 6.01
CA PRO A 58 5.60 -1.14 5.44
C PRO A 58 5.45 -2.66 5.60
N ILE A 59 6.54 -3.41 5.58
CA ILE A 59 6.53 -4.87 5.77
C ILE A 59 6.00 -5.27 7.15
N ASP A 60 6.30 -4.49 8.20
CA ASP A 60 5.85 -4.77 9.56
C ASP A 60 4.37 -4.36 9.73
N THR A 61 3.94 -3.30 9.04
CA THR A 61 2.50 -2.92 9.02
C THR A 61 1.61 -4.00 8.40
N LEU A 62 2.12 -4.83 7.48
CA LEU A 62 1.37 -5.98 6.94
C LEU A 62 1.15 -7.08 7.98
N ALA A 63 2.10 -7.27 8.91
CA ALA A 63 1.99 -8.25 9.97
C ALA A 63 0.87 -7.91 10.98
N GLU A 64 0.49 -6.63 11.09
CA GLU A 64 -0.63 -6.14 11.89
C GLU A 64 -2.01 -6.44 11.27
N GLY A 65 -2.06 -7.18 10.16
CA GLY A 65 -3.31 -7.58 9.52
C GLY A 65 -3.90 -6.51 8.58
N ILE A 66 -3.07 -5.59 8.10
CA ILE A 66 -3.50 -4.65 7.05
C ILE A 66 -3.67 -5.42 5.74
N CYS A 67 -4.93 -5.58 5.33
CA CYS A 67 -5.26 -6.08 4.02
C CYS A 67 -5.22 -4.95 3.01
N LEU A 68 -4.28 -5.03 2.08
CA LEU A 68 -4.25 -4.10 0.95
C LEU A 68 -5.14 -4.60 -0.17
N PRO A 69 -5.72 -3.68 -0.96
CA PRO A 69 -6.25 -4.09 -2.25
C PRO A 69 -5.12 -4.79 -3.01
N GLU A 70 -5.46 -5.86 -3.74
CA GLU A 70 -4.49 -6.46 -4.66
C GLU A 70 -3.86 -5.34 -5.47
N PRO A 71 -2.51 -5.31 -5.58
CA PRO A 71 -1.85 -4.29 -6.37
C PRO A 71 -2.56 -4.31 -7.71
N ARG A 72 -3.09 -3.15 -8.13
CA ARG A 72 -3.71 -3.07 -9.45
C ARG A 72 -2.64 -3.56 -10.38
N ASN A 73 -2.86 -4.70 -11.01
CA ASN A 73 -1.92 -5.27 -11.96
C ASN A 73 -1.65 -4.16 -12.97
N VAL A 74 -0.55 -3.44 -12.75
CA VAL A 74 0.19 -2.82 -13.82
C VAL A 74 0.51 -4.05 -14.60
N ASN A 75 -0.24 -4.30 -15.66
CA ASN A 75 0.12 -5.34 -16.59
C ASN A 75 1.58 -5.02 -16.92
N THR A 76 2.50 -5.76 -16.32
CA THR A 76 3.83 -5.97 -16.83
C THR A 76 3.55 -6.69 -18.12
N ASN A 77 3.20 -5.89 -19.14
CA ASN A 77 2.77 -6.42 -20.40
C ASN A 77 3.95 -7.27 -20.83
N GLU A 78 3.69 -8.55 -21.07
CA GLU A 78 4.61 -9.34 -21.86
C GLU A 78 5.04 -8.47 -23.04
N PRO A 79 6.35 -8.41 -23.35
CA PRO A 79 6.80 -7.60 -24.46
C PRO A 79 5.92 -7.95 -25.68
N PRO A 80 5.45 -6.95 -26.43
CA PRO A 80 4.53 -7.23 -27.53
C PRO A 80 5.20 -8.20 -28.52
N PRO A 81 4.44 -9.01 -29.27
CA PRO A 81 5.01 -10.03 -30.16
C PRO A 81 6.06 -9.48 -31.14
N GLU A 82 5.97 -8.20 -31.51
CA GLU A 82 6.93 -7.54 -32.39
C GLU A 82 8.22 -7.09 -31.70
N PHE A 83 8.32 -7.16 -30.37
CA PHE A 83 9.48 -6.71 -29.61
C PHE A 83 10.82 -7.26 -30.15
N PRO A 84 10.95 -8.55 -30.54
CA PRO A 84 12.20 -9.07 -31.11
C PRO A 84 12.57 -8.45 -32.46
N THR A 85 11.60 -7.90 -33.20
CA THR A 85 11.81 -7.25 -34.51
C THR A 85 12.13 -5.76 -34.39
N TRP A 86 11.98 -5.17 -33.20
CA TRP A 86 12.28 -3.77 -32.98
C TRP A 86 13.78 -3.47 -33.06
N THR A 87 14.10 -2.22 -33.38
CA THR A 87 15.46 -1.69 -33.21
C THR A 87 15.87 -1.76 -31.74
N LYS A 88 17.15 -2.03 -31.44
CA LYS A 88 17.69 -2.05 -30.06
C LYS A 88 17.29 -0.82 -29.23
N LYS A 89 17.42 0.38 -29.80
CA LYS A 89 17.03 1.64 -29.14
C LYS A 89 15.58 1.62 -28.65
N ARG A 90 14.65 1.17 -29.49
CA ARG A 90 13.23 1.06 -29.14
C ARG A 90 12.97 -0.01 -28.07
N GLN A 91 13.72 -1.12 -28.09
CA GLN A 91 13.64 -2.15 -27.05
C GLN A 91 14.10 -1.57 -25.69
N GLU A 92 15.22 -0.84 -25.67
CA GLU A 92 15.74 -0.17 -24.48
C GLU A 92 14.76 0.87 -23.92
N GLU A 93 14.21 1.73 -24.78
CA GLU A 93 13.20 2.72 -24.39
C GLU A 93 11.95 2.06 -23.77
N TRP A 94 11.52 0.92 -24.32
CA TRP A 94 10.40 0.16 -23.75
C TRP A 94 10.75 -0.46 -22.39
N ILE A 95 11.94 -1.07 -22.27
CA ILE A 95 12.41 -1.64 -20.99
C ILE A 95 12.49 -0.56 -19.91
N GLU A 96 13.08 0.60 -20.23
CA GLU A 96 13.17 1.73 -19.30
C GLU A 96 11.77 2.24 -18.90
N GLY A 97 10.85 2.33 -19.87
CA GLY A 97 9.45 2.68 -19.62
C GLY A 97 8.76 1.70 -18.66
N GLN A 98 8.95 0.39 -18.85
CA GLN A 98 8.41 -0.63 -17.95
C GLN A 98 9.03 -0.54 -16.55
N ALA A 99 10.36 -0.41 -16.45
CA ALA A 99 11.05 -0.27 -15.17
C ALA A 99 10.53 0.94 -14.38
N ARG A 100 10.32 2.07 -15.06
CA ARG A 100 9.76 3.29 -14.46
C ARG A 100 8.32 3.09 -14.00
N ALA A 101 7.48 2.45 -14.80
CA ALA A 101 6.10 2.16 -14.42
C ALA A 101 6.03 1.25 -13.19
N ILE A 102 6.83 0.18 -13.16
CA ILE A 102 6.94 -0.74 -12.02
C ILE A 102 7.38 0.02 -10.77
N TYR A 103 8.38 0.90 -10.88
CA TYR A 103 8.83 1.73 -9.77
C TYR A 103 7.71 2.61 -9.21
N PHE A 104 7.00 3.35 -10.06
CA PHE A 104 5.89 4.20 -9.60
C PHE A 104 4.77 3.43 -8.94
N CYS A 105 4.43 2.25 -9.46
CA CYS A 105 3.40 1.42 -8.85
C CYS A 105 3.83 0.91 -7.48
N ARG A 106 5.09 0.48 -7.32
CA ARG A 106 5.62 0.11 -5.99
C ARG A 106 5.62 1.28 -5.00
N CYS A 107 5.97 2.49 -5.45
CA CYS A 107 5.88 3.68 -4.62
C CYS A 107 4.44 3.96 -4.18
N HIS A 108 3.49 3.85 -5.11
CA HIS A 108 2.07 4.04 -4.81
C HIS A 108 1.53 2.97 -3.85
N ASP A 109 1.97 1.72 -4.00
CA ASP A 109 1.61 0.65 -3.07
C ASP A 109 2.11 0.98 -1.67
N VAL A 110 3.38 1.40 -1.50
CA VAL A 110 3.92 1.83 -0.21
C VAL A 110 3.13 2.99 0.41
N GLU A 111 2.74 3.98 -0.39
CA GLU A 111 1.90 5.08 0.08
C GLU A 111 0.53 4.59 0.58
N ASN A 112 -0.09 3.64 -0.14
CA ASN A 112 -1.35 3.02 0.29
C ASN A 112 -1.18 2.22 1.59
N HIS A 113 -0.03 1.57 1.83
CA HIS A 113 0.26 0.91 3.11
C HIS A 113 0.26 1.93 4.25
N ILE A 114 1.00 3.03 4.09
CA ILE A 114 1.11 4.07 5.11
C ILE A 114 -0.27 4.64 5.43
N VAL A 115 -1.08 4.92 4.41
CA VAL A 115 -2.45 5.44 4.61
C VAL A 115 -3.33 4.41 5.33
N ALA A 116 -3.25 3.12 4.97
CA ALA A 116 -4.02 2.08 5.62
C ALA A 116 -3.62 1.91 7.10
N PHE A 117 -2.32 1.94 7.38
CA PHE A 117 -1.80 1.84 8.74
C PHE A 117 -2.14 3.07 9.57
N HIS A 118 -2.01 4.26 9.01
CA HIS A 118 -2.46 5.51 9.63
C HIS A 118 -3.93 5.43 10.06
N ASN A 119 -4.82 4.99 9.17
CA ASN A 119 -6.24 4.85 9.50
C ASN A 119 -6.48 3.81 10.62
N LEU A 120 -5.76 2.68 10.59
CA LEU A 120 -5.82 1.66 11.64
C LEU A 120 -5.35 2.22 12.99
N TRP A 121 -4.21 2.91 12.98
CA TRP A 121 -3.63 3.56 14.15
C TRP A 121 -4.63 4.53 14.79
N ASP A 122 -5.13 5.49 14.02
CA ASP A 122 -6.03 6.52 14.53
C ASP A 122 -7.35 5.92 15.04
N SER A 123 -7.87 4.89 14.37
CA SER A 123 -9.08 4.19 14.86
C SER A 123 -8.89 3.54 16.24
N THR A 124 -7.65 3.22 16.62
CA THR A 124 -7.32 2.49 17.85
C THR A 124 -6.77 3.40 18.96
N TRP A 125 -5.96 4.39 18.60
CA TRP A 125 -5.11 5.13 19.53
C TRP A 125 -5.42 6.62 19.60
N ALA A 126 -6.05 7.23 18.57
CA ALA A 126 -6.42 8.64 18.64
C ALA A 126 -7.42 8.91 19.78
N ILE A 127 -8.37 8.01 20.02
CA ILE A 127 -9.33 8.09 21.13
C ILE A 127 -8.63 8.07 22.51
N LYS A 128 -7.42 7.49 22.58
CA LYS A 128 -6.60 7.42 23.79
C LYS A 128 -5.65 8.61 23.94
N GLY A 129 -5.71 9.58 23.03
CA GLY A 129 -4.86 10.78 23.04
C GLY A 129 -3.51 10.60 22.34
N PHE A 130 -3.38 9.62 21.44
CA PHE A 130 -2.17 9.37 20.65
C PHE A 130 -2.48 9.36 19.14
N PRO A 131 -2.88 10.49 18.55
CA PRO A 131 -3.11 10.57 17.11
C PRO A 131 -1.82 10.33 16.33
N TRP A 132 -1.94 9.88 15.08
CA TRP A 132 -0.81 9.61 14.19
C TRP A 132 0.11 10.82 13.97
N ASP A 133 -0.47 12.02 13.88
CA ASP A 133 0.26 13.27 13.65
C ASP A 133 1.22 13.63 14.80
N ASP A 134 0.98 13.13 16.01
CA ASP A 134 1.88 13.32 17.14
C ASP A 134 3.13 12.44 17.06
N ASN A 135 3.14 11.49 16.11
CA ASN A 135 4.21 10.52 15.87
C ASN A 135 4.77 9.89 17.18
N PRO A 136 3.90 9.22 17.97
CA PRO A 136 4.29 8.72 19.28
C PRO A 136 5.36 7.64 19.18
N TRP A 137 6.15 7.51 20.25
CA TRP A 137 7.05 6.38 20.44
C TRP A 137 6.24 5.15 20.87
N VAL A 138 6.48 4.02 20.20
CA VAL A 138 5.77 2.77 20.43
C VAL A 138 6.74 1.66 20.80
N PHE A 139 6.23 0.66 21.52
CA PHE A 139 6.91 -0.62 21.64
C PHE A 139 6.41 -1.53 20.52
N ALA A 140 7.32 -1.95 19.65
CA ALA A 140 7.06 -2.96 18.64
C ALA A 140 7.63 -4.31 19.10
N ALA A 141 6.95 -5.40 18.74
CA ALA A 141 7.35 -6.74 19.12
C ALA A 141 7.09 -7.74 17.99
N GLU A 142 8.06 -8.62 17.77
CA GLU A 142 7.96 -9.73 16.84
C GLU A 142 7.68 -11.01 17.61
N PHE A 143 6.74 -11.82 17.12
CA PHE A 143 6.31 -13.07 17.74
C PHE A 143 6.47 -14.24 16.78
N SER A 144 6.74 -15.42 17.32
CA SER A 144 6.57 -16.68 16.59
C SER A 144 5.56 -17.57 17.29
N LEU A 145 4.84 -18.36 16.50
CA LEU A 145 3.96 -19.41 17.01
C LEU A 145 4.79 -20.50 17.68
N ILE A 146 4.47 -20.86 18.92
CA ILE A 146 5.02 -22.08 19.54
C ILE A 146 4.21 -23.25 19.00
N GLU A 147 4.79 -24.01 18.07
CA GLU A 147 4.18 -25.24 17.58
C GLU A 147 4.08 -26.25 18.72
N ASN A 148 2.89 -26.35 19.30
CA ASN A 148 2.62 -27.24 20.42
C ASN A 148 2.40 -28.67 19.91
N THR A 149 3.42 -29.25 19.28
CA THR A 149 3.39 -30.64 18.77
C THR A 149 3.21 -31.66 19.90
N LYS A 150 3.71 -31.35 21.11
CA LYS A 150 3.53 -32.21 22.29
C LYS A 150 2.11 -32.15 22.86
N ALA A 151 1.52 -30.95 22.97
CA ALA A 151 0.14 -30.82 23.46
C ALA A 151 -0.89 -31.48 22.53
N ARG A 152 -0.63 -31.54 21.21
CA ARG A 152 -1.49 -32.24 20.23
C ARG A 152 -1.35 -33.77 20.25
N ALA A 153 -0.26 -34.32 20.78
CA ALA A 153 -0.04 -35.76 20.85
C ALA A 153 -0.66 -36.39 22.11
N GLU A 154 -0.95 -35.58 23.13
CA GLU A 154 -1.51 -36.01 24.42
C GLU A 154 -3.00 -35.65 24.61
N SER A 155 -3.61 -34.97 23.62
CA SER A 155 -5.04 -34.64 23.56
C SER A 155 -5.78 -35.51 22.55
#